data_AF-A0A2W6ZE04-F1
#
_entry.id   AF-A0A2W6ZE04-F1
#
_cell.length_a   1.000
_cell.length_b   1.000
_cell.length_c   1.000
_cell.angle_alpha   90.00
_cell.angle_beta   90.00
_cell.angle_gamma   90.00
#
_symmetry.space_group_name_H-M   'P 1'
#
loop_
_entity.id
_entity.type
_entity.pdbx_description
1 polymer ?
#
loop_
_entity_poly.entity_id
_entity_poly.type
_entity_poly.pdbx_seq_one_letter_code
_entity_poly.pdbx_strand_id
1 'polypeptide(L)'
;MVELGRAGGLALTPRQGLLLAEHWQRQQGQSGWHGELPVLLLNRCWLRLELIGVAELARRLPPDSTAEAPELARFRDLRQAGLEAGLAESLCWQEFGQEACQSAQRRFWQARERGNQGWTLAAYLGFLAQYRAAFERPGPRPLPLLVLARAQEGEHHRLHWLWDPPAVDAANLPPE
;
A
#
# COMPACT_ATOMS: atom_id res chain seq x y z
N MET A 1 11.22 -17.83 -25.33
CA MET A 1 12.12 -17.18 -24.36
C MET A 1 11.82 -15.70 -24.45
N VAL A 2 10.95 -15.18 -23.57
CA VAL A 2 10.45 -13.80 -23.67
C VAL A 2 11.25 -12.95 -22.69
N GLU A 3 12.09 -12.09 -23.23
CA GLU A 3 12.83 -11.07 -22.50
C GLU A 3 11.83 -10.02 -22.00
N LEU A 4 11.71 -9.95 -20.67
CA LEU A 4 10.76 -9.08 -19.98
C LEU A 4 11.37 -7.68 -19.83
N GLY A 5 10.81 -6.71 -20.56
CA GLY A 5 11.21 -5.30 -20.50
C GLY A 5 11.15 -4.76 -19.08
N ARG A 6 12.31 -4.35 -18.56
CA ARG A 6 12.50 -3.98 -17.15
C ARG A 6 12.04 -2.55 -16.87
N ALA A 7 10.88 -2.42 -16.24
CA ALA A 7 10.72 -1.48 -15.14
C ALA A 7 11.15 -2.20 -13.86
N GLY A 8 12.42 -2.05 -13.46
CA GLY A 8 12.90 -2.52 -12.15
C GLY A 8 12.72 -4.02 -11.83
N GLY A 9 12.83 -4.91 -12.82
CA GLY A 9 12.73 -6.36 -12.61
C GLY A 9 11.31 -6.93 -12.60
N LEU A 10 10.30 -6.15 -12.98
CA LEU A 10 8.93 -6.62 -13.13
C LEU A 10 8.70 -7.23 -14.51
N ALA A 11 8.18 -8.46 -14.52
CA ALA A 11 7.78 -9.19 -15.71
C ALA A 11 6.42 -8.68 -16.22
N LEU A 12 6.42 -7.68 -17.11
CA LEU A 12 5.20 -7.14 -17.70
C LEU A 12 4.97 -7.69 -19.10
N THR A 13 3.71 -7.91 -19.47
CA THR A 13 3.35 -8.21 -20.86
C THR A 13 3.43 -6.93 -21.72
N PRO A 14 3.63 -7.02 -23.04
CA PRO A 14 3.66 -5.85 -23.92
C PRO A 14 2.41 -4.96 -23.78
N ARG A 15 1.23 -5.58 -23.68
CA ARG A 15 -0.04 -4.87 -23.44
C ARG A 15 -0.05 -4.10 -22.12
N GLN A 16 0.52 -4.67 -21.05
CA GLN A 16 0.66 -3.98 -19.78
C GLN A 16 1.66 -2.82 -19.88
N GLY A 17 2.76 -3.01 -20.60
CA GLY A 17 3.74 -1.95 -20.87
C GLY A 17 3.08 -0.74 -21.54
N LEU A 18 2.27 -0.97 -22.59
CA LEU A 18 1.51 0.09 -23.25
C LEU A 18 0.55 0.82 -22.31
N LEU A 19 -0.27 0.06 -21.55
CA LEU A 19 -1.22 0.65 -20.59
C LEU A 19 -0.50 1.51 -19.55
N LEU A 20 0.63 1.04 -19.04
CA LEU A 20 1.44 1.80 -18.09
C LEU A 20 2.02 3.08 -18.70
N ALA A 21 2.54 3.01 -19.93
CA ALA A 21 3.08 4.19 -20.62
C ALA A 21 1.98 5.24 -20.85
N GLU A 22 0.78 4.81 -21.26
CA GLU A 22 -0.37 5.70 -21.43
C GLU A 22 -0.77 6.38 -20.11
N HIS A 23 -0.91 5.60 -19.03
CA HIS A 23 -1.27 6.16 -17.72
C HIS A 23 -0.17 7.05 -17.14
N TRP A 24 1.10 6.73 -17.38
CA TRP A 24 2.22 7.56 -16.97
C TRP A 24 2.19 8.91 -17.68
N GLN A 25 1.89 8.93 -18.99
CA GLN A 25 1.75 10.18 -19.74
C GLN A 25 0.58 11.02 -19.22
N ARG A 26 -0.57 10.39 -18.95
CA ARG A 26 -1.75 11.07 -18.37
C ARG A 26 -1.47 11.62 -16.97
N GLN A 27 -0.64 10.96 -16.18
CA GLN A 27 -0.22 11.38 -14.85
C GLN A 27 0.58 12.70 -14.89
N GLN A 28 1.44 12.89 -15.90
CA GLN A 28 2.22 14.12 -16.04
C GLN A 28 1.31 15.34 -16.28
N GLY A 29 0.19 15.15 -16.98
CA GLY A 29 -0.77 16.22 -17.29
C GLY A 29 -1.72 16.61 -16.15
N GLN A 30 -1.70 15.90 -15.02
CA GLN A 30 -2.56 16.24 -13.87
C GLN A 30 -2.19 17.60 -13.27
N SER A 31 -3.12 18.30 -12.62
CA SER A 31 -2.85 19.65 -12.09
C SER A 31 -2.63 19.69 -10.58
N GLY A 32 -3.02 18.65 -9.85
CA GLY A 32 -2.90 18.62 -8.39
C GLY A 32 -3.36 17.30 -7.77
N TRP A 33 -3.34 17.27 -6.43
CA TRP A 33 -3.78 16.12 -5.64
C TRP A 33 -5.31 15.97 -5.65
N HIS A 34 -5.82 14.80 -6.03
CA HIS A 34 -7.24 14.46 -5.95
C HIS A 34 -7.47 12.94 -5.87
N GLY A 35 -8.70 12.53 -5.55
CA GLY A 35 -9.07 11.12 -5.32
C GLY A 35 -8.96 10.21 -6.55
N GLU A 36 -9.16 10.76 -7.75
CA GLU A 36 -9.07 10.01 -9.02
C GLU A 36 -7.63 9.78 -9.51
N LEU A 37 -6.61 10.22 -8.76
CA LEU A 37 -5.23 9.99 -9.16
C LEU A 37 -4.94 8.49 -9.23
N PRO A 38 -4.31 8.02 -10.32
CA PRO A 38 -4.18 6.60 -10.59
C PRO A 38 -3.26 5.89 -9.59
N VAL A 39 -3.65 4.68 -9.22
CA VAL A 39 -2.83 3.69 -8.53
C VAL A 39 -3.00 2.37 -9.27
N LEU A 40 -1.88 1.75 -9.64
CA LEU A 40 -1.89 0.47 -10.33
C LEU A 40 -1.75 -0.66 -9.31
N LEU A 41 -2.59 -1.67 -9.43
CA LEU A 41 -2.51 -2.90 -8.64
C LEU A 41 -2.12 -4.05 -9.57
N LEU A 42 -0.96 -4.67 -9.34
CA LEU A 42 -0.54 -5.87 -10.08
C LEU A 42 -0.78 -7.11 -9.24
N ASN A 43 -1.78 -7.89 -9.62
CA ASN A 43 -1.98 -9.24 -9.09
C ASN A 43 -1.07 -10.23 -9.84
N ARG A 44 -0.02 -10.69 -9.16
CA ARG A 44 0.98 -11.61 -9.72
C ARG A 44 0.45 -13.01 -10.03
N CYS A 45 -0.57 -13.49 -9.33
CA CYS A 45 -1.10 -14.84 -9.54
C CYS A 45 -1.88 -14.96 -10.85
N TRP A 46 -2.44 -13.85 -11.33
CA TRP A 46 -3.28 -13.80 -12.52
C TRP A 46 -2.66 -12.90 -13.61
N LEU A 47 -1.47 -12.35 -13.34
CA LEU A 47 -0.82 -11.29 -14.12
C LEU A 47 -1.82 -10.20 -14.54
N ARG A 48 -2.69 -9.79 -13.61
CA ARG A 48 -3.73 -8.80 -13.87
C ARG A 48 -3.27 -7.44 -13.34
N LEU A 49 -3.22 -6.47 -14.23
CA LEU A 49 -2.99 -5.07 -13.88
C LEU A 49 -4.36 -4.38 -13.79
N GLU A 50 -4.66 -3.78 -12.65
CA GLU A 50 -5.86 -3.01 -12.41
C GLU A 50 -5.47 -1.55 -12.15
N LEU A 51 -6.26 -0.62 -12.69
CA LEU A 51 -6.12 0.81 -12.41
C LEU A 51 -7.27 1.23 -11.52
N ILE A 52 -6.95 1.86 -10.39
CA ILE A 52 -7.93 2.44 -9.49
C ILE A 52 -7.56 3.88 -9.15
N GLY A 53 -8.52 4.68 -8.69
CA GLY A 53 -8.23 5.97 -8.06
C GLY A 53 -7.63 5.77 -6.67
N VAL A 54 -6.81 6.71 -6.22
CA VAL A 54 -6.20 6.67 -4.88
C VAL A 54 -7.24 6.66 -3.76
N ALA A 55 -8.39 7.31 -3.95
CA ALA A 55 -9.50 7.27 -2.99
C ALA A 55 -10.09 5.86 -2.81
N GLU A 56 -9.94 5.00 -3.82
CA GLU A 56 -10.47 3.64 -3.82
C GLU A 56 -9.52 2.61 -3.19
N LEU A 57 -8.27 3.00 -2.94
CA LEU A 57 -7.24 2.08 -2.49
C LEU A 57 -7.58 1.42 -1.16
N ALA A 58 -8.05 2.16 -0.16
CA ALA A 58 -8.40 1.60 1.15
C ALA A 58 -9.62 0.65 1.09
N ARG A 59 -10.51 0.83 0.10
CA ARG A 59 -11.63 -0.10 -0.11
C ARG A 59 -11.18 -1.39 -0.79
N ARG A 60 -10.25 -1.30 -1.73
CA ARG A 60 -9.74 -2.45 -2.50
C ARG A 60 -8.68 -3.25 -1.77
N LEU A 61 -7.82 -2.57 -1.03
CA LEU A 61 -6.74 -3.14 -0.22
C LEU A 61 -6.73 -2.42 1.14
N PRO A 62 -7.61 -2.84 2.08
CA PRO A 62 -7.72 -2.18 3.38
C PRO A 62 -6.42 -2.36 4.18
N PRO A 63 -5.86 -1.26 4.72
CA PRO A 63 -4.72 -1.37 5.61
C PRO A 63 -5.12 -2.01 6.94
N ASP A 64 -4.18 -2.73 7.55
CA ASP A 64 -4.34 -3.24 8.90
C ASP A 64 -4.14 -2.09 9.89
N SER A 65 -5.22 -1.75 10.59
CA SER A 65 -5.26 -0.70 11.63
C SER A 65 -5.39 -1.27 13.05
N THR A 66 -5.19 -2.59 13.23
CA THR A 66 -5.36 -3.22 14.54
C THR A 66 -4.37 -2.72 15.59
N ALA A 67 -3.18 -2.29 15.17
CA ALA A 67 -2.18 -1.69 16.06
C ALA A 67 -2.61 -0.32 16.60
N GLU A 68 -3.51 0.36 15.90
CA GLU A 68 -4.03 1.69 16.20
C GLU A 68 -5.37 1.66 16.96
N ALA A 69 -5.78 0.48 17.46
CA ALA A 69 -6.89 0.37 18.40
C ALA A 69 -6.68 1.32 19.60
N PRO A 70 -7.71 2.05 20.05
CA PRO A 70 -7.57 3.08 21.07
C PRO A 70 -7.01 2.55 22.38
N GLU A 71 -7.35 1.32 22.76
CA GLU A 71 -6.84 0.65 23.96
C GLU A 71 -5.32 0.42 23.86
N LEU A 72 -4.84 0.03 22.68
CA LEU A 72 -3.41 -0.22 22.43
C LEU A 72 -2.62 1.07 22.24
N ALA A 73 -3.24 2.11 21.65
CA ALA A 73 -2.66 3.44 21.57
C ALA A 73 -2.46 4.01 22.98
N ARG A 74 -3.51 3.99 23.81
CA ARG A 74 -3.44 4.47 25.18
C ARG A 74 -2.41 3.72 26.02
N PHE A 75 -2.38 2.40 25.93
CA PHE A 75 -1.37 1.60 26.62
C PHE A 75 0.06 2.01 26.22
N ARG A 76 0.31 2.22 24.92
CA ARG A 76 1.62 2.70 24.43
C ARG A 76 1.95 4.08 24.96
N ASP A 77 1.00 5.01 24.98
CA ASP A 77 1.22 6.37 25.51
C ASP A 77 1.60 6.33 26.99
N LEU A 78 0.90 5.50 27.80
CA LEU A 78 1.23 5.32 29.22
C LEU A 78 2.62 4.71 29.42
N ARG A 79 2.99 3.73 28.59
CA ARG A 79 4.35 3.14 28.61
C ARG A 79 5.42 4.15 28.23
N GLN A 80 5.16 4.99 27.23
CA GLN A 80 6.07 6.06 26.81
C GLN A 80 6.22 7.15 27.88
N ALA A 81 5.16 7.40 28.66
CA ALA A 81 5.20 8.28 29.82
C ALA A 81 5.95 7.66 31.03
N GLY A 82 6.50 6.45 30.90
CA GLY A 82 7.33 5.81 31.92
C GLY A 82 6.56 4.97 32.94
N LEU A 83 5.25 4.74 32.75
CA LEU A 83 4.49 3.90 33.66
C LEU A 83 4.85 2.43 33.47
N GLU A 84 4.89 1.70 34.59
CA GLU A 84 5.05 0.25 34.59
C GLU A 84 3.87 -0.45 33.92
N ALA A 85 4.15 -1.60 33.30
CA ALA A 85 3.18 -2.29 32.43
C ALA A 85 1.87 -2.66 33.14
N GLY A 86 1.95 -3.19 34.37
CA GLY A 86 0.76 -3.54 35.14
C GLY A 86 -0.12 -2.35 35.51
N LEU A 87 0.50 -1.20 35.81
CA LEU A 87 -0.24 0.04 36.09
C LEU A 87 -0.87 0.60 34.81
N ALA A 88 -0.13 0.61 33.69
CA ALA A 88 -0.65 1.03 32.40
C ALA A 88 -1.84 0.18 31.94
N GLU A 89 -1.79 -1.14 32.17
CA GLU A 89 -2.87 -2.07 31.86
C GLU A 89 -4.10 -1.80 32.75
N SER A 90 -3.91 -1.65 34.06
CA SER A 90 -5.01 -1.31 34.98
C SER A 90 -5.70 -0.01 34.58
N LEU A 91 -4.94 1.01 34.17
CA LEU A 91 -5.51 2.28 33.72
C LEU A 91 -6.28 2.13 32.40
N CYS A 92 -5.78 1.33 31.45
CA CYS A 92 -6.52 1.03 30.22
C CYS A 92 -7.83 0.28 30.51
N TRP A 93 -7.83 -0.68 31.44
CA TRP A 93 -9.04 -1.39 31.85
C TRP A 93 -10.05 -0.47 32.52
N GLN A 94 -9.60 0.50 33.33
CA GLN A 94 -10.49 1.50 33.93
C GLN A 94 -11.11 2.42 32.87
N GLU A 95 -10.37 2.77 31.83
CA GLU A 95 -10.80 3.70 30.77
C GLU A 95 -11.73 3.04 29.73
N PHE A 96 -11.37 1.86 29.22
CA PHE A 96 -12.09 1.20 28.11
C PHE A 96 -12.84 -0.07 28.51
N GLY A 97 -12.60 -0.59 29.72
CA GLY A 97 -13.08 -1.90 30.14
C GLY A 97 -12.12 -3.03 29.76
N GLN A 98 -12.07 -4.04 30.63
CA GLN A 98 -11.18 -5.19 30.47
C GLN A 98 -11.45 -5.98 29.18
N GLU A 99 -12.71 -6.21 28.85
CA GLU A 99 -13.10 -7.00 27.66
C GLU A 99 -12.67 -6.34 26.36
N ALA A 100 -12.83 -5.02 26.25
CA ALA A 100 -12.41 -4.25 25.09
C ALA A 100 -10.88 -4.32 24.91
N CYS A 101 -10.13 -4.12 26.00
CA CYS A 101 -8.67 -4.23 25.99
C CYS A 101 -8.19 -5.62 25.56
N GLN A 102 -8.77 -6.68 26.12
CA GLN A 102 -8.42 -8.05 25.74
C GLN A 102 -8.80 -8.36 24.28
N SER A 103 -9.94 -7.87 23.82
CA SER A 103 -10.37 -8.02 22.43
C SER A 103 -9.42 -7.32 21.45
N ALA A 104 -9.01 -6.09 21.75
CA ALA A 104 -8.03 -5.33 20.97
C ALA A 104 -6.68 -6.06 20.91
N GLN A 105 -6.17 -6.56 22.05
CA GLN A 105 -4.94 -7.35 22.09
C GLN A 105 -5.05 -8.62 21.24
N ARG A 106 -6.14 -9.39 21.37
CA ARG A 106 -6.36 -10.60 20.55
C ARG A 106 -6.39 -10.27 19.06
N ARG A 107 -7.12 -9.22 18.65
CA ARG A 107 -7.19 -8.79 17.25
C ARG A 107 -5.82 -8.40 16.71
N PHE A 108 -5.06 -7.64 17.48
CA PHE A 108 -3.70 -7.23 17.11
C PHE A 108 -2.77 -8.44 16.91
N TRP A 109 -2.76 -9.40 17.85
CA TRP A 109 -1.93 -10.59 17.71
C TRP A 109 -2.37 -11.47 16.53
N GLN A 110 -3.68 -11.66 16.34
CA GLN A 110 -4.20 -12.38 15.17
C GLN A 110 -3.83 -11.71 13.84
N ALA A 111 -3.86 -10.38 13.78
CA ALA A 111 -3.45 -9.64 12.59
C ALA A 111 -1.96 -9.77 12.32
N ARG A 112 -1.12 -9.74 13.37
CA ARG A 112 0.32 -10.01 13.26
C ARG A 112 0.65 -11.42 12.80
N GLU A 113 -0.07 -12.42 13.30
CA GLU A 113 0.11 -13.83 12.91
C GLU A 113 -0.35 -14.11 11.48
N ARG A 114 -1.52 -13.59 11.09
CA ARG A 114 -2.01 -13.68 9.70
C ARG A 114 -1.10 -12.95 8.73
N GLY A 115 -0.51 -11.84 9.17
CA GLY A 115 0.31 -10.93 8.39
C GLY A 115 -0.51 -10.19 7.35
N ASN A 116 -0.59 -8.86 7.41
CA ASN A 116 -1.20 -8.07 6.34
C ASN A 116 -0.23 -7.80 5.18
N GLN A 117 0.73 -8.72 4.97
CA GLN A 117 1.78 -8.63 3.94
C GLN A 117 2.48 -7.26 3.90
N GLY A 118 2.70 -6.66 5.09
CA GLY A 118 3.32 -5.34 5.25
C GLY A 118 2.41 -4.14 5.00
N TRP A 119 1.14 -4.32 4.68
CA TRP A 119 0.17 -3.25 4.40
C TRP A 119 -0.50 -2.70 5.67
N THR A 120 0.29 -2.15 6.58
CA THR A 120 -0.23 -1.53 7.81
C THR A 120 -0.84 -0.15 7.53
N LEU A 121 -1.59 0.41 8.49
CA LEU A 121 -2.07 1.79 8.41
C LEU A 121 -0.91 2.78 8.22
N ALA A 122 0.20 2.58 8.93
CA ALA A 122 1.39 3.40 8.75
C ALA A 122 1.96 3.33 7.31
N ALA A 123 2.02 2.14 6.71
CA ALA A 123 2.49 1.98 5.33
C ALA A 123 1.54 2.68 4.33
N TYR A 124 0.23 2.54 4.51
CA TYR A 124 -0.78 3.22 3.70
C TYR A 124 -0.70 4.76 3.81
N LEU A 125 -0.60 5.30 5.03
CA LEU A 125 -0.46 6.74 5.24
C LEU A 125 0.86 7.27 4.67
N GLY A 126 1.96 6.52 4.82
CA GLY A 126 3.25 6.84 4.22
C GLY A 126 3.18 6.90 2.68
N PHE A 127 2.48 5.93 2.08
CA PHE A 127 2.20 5.93 0.64
C PHE A 127 1.43 7.19 0.21
N LEU A 128 0.32 7.55 0.90
CA LEU A 128 -0.47 8.74 0.56
C LEU A 128 0.35 10.03 0.70
N ALA A 129 1.12 10.15 1.78
CA ALA A 129 1.96 11.31 2.03
C ALA A 129 3.01 11.47 0.93
N GLN A 130 3.69 10.37 0.55
CA GLN A 130 4.67 10.38 -0.53
C GLN A 130 4.03 10.72 -1.88
N TYR A 131 2.85 10.16 -2.17
CA TYR A 131 2.16 10.41 -3.43
C TYR A 131 1.77 11.89 -3.55
N ARG A 132 1.17 12.43 -2.50
CA ARG A 132 0.77 13.83 -2.42
C ARG A 132 1.98 14.76 -2.53
N ALA A 133 3.07 14.48 -1.82
CA ALA A 133 4.28 15.28 -1.88
C ALA A 133 4.88 15.35 -3.30
N ALA A 134 4.67 14.32 -4.13
CA ALA A 134 5.11 14.33 -5.52
C ALA A 134 4.33 15.32 -6.40
N PHE A 135 3.10 15.68 -6.01
CA PHE A 135 2.30 16.70 -6.67
C PHE A 135 2.55 18.12 -6.15
N GLU A 136 3.10 18.24 -4.95
CA GLU A 136 3.46 19.53 -4.34
C GLU A 136 4.82 20.05 -4.84
N ARG A 137 5.63 19.20 -5.47
CA ARG A 137 6.95 19.54 -6.02
C ARG A 137 6.89 19.72 -7.54
N PRO A 138 7.66 20.68 -8.10
CA PRO A 138 7.85 20.75 -9.54
C PRO A 138 8.67 19.56 -10.03
N GLY A 139 8.32 19.01 -11.19
CA GLY A 139 9.03 17.89 -11.80
C GLY A 139 8.12 16.75 -12.25
N PRO A 140 8.72 15.62 -12.70
CA PRO A 140 7.96 14.45 -13.12
C PRO A 140 7.21 13.86 -11.95
N ARG A 141 5.98 13.39 -12.21
CA ARG A 141 5.13 12.78 -11.19
C ARG A 141 5.16 11.27 -11.34
N PRO A 142 5.56 10.53 -10.31
CA PRO A 142 5.64 9.09 -10.41
C PRO A 142 4.23 8.50 -10.48
N LEU A 143 4.12 7.40 -11.22
CA LEU A 143 2.93 6.57 -11.24
C LEU A 143 3.12 5.41 -10.25
N PRO A 144 2.32 5.31 -9.17
CA PRO A 144 2.48 4.24 -8.21
C PRO A 144 1.97 2.90 -8.74
N LEU A 145 2.79 1.87 -8.56
CA LEU A 145 2.50 0.48 -8.86
C LEU A 145 2.66 -0.37 -7.60
N LEU A 146 1.54 -0.88 -7.09
CA LEU A 146 1.51 -1.80 -5.96
C LEU A 146 1.40 -3.23 -6.47
N VAL A 147 2.48 -3.98 -6.26
CA VAL A 147 2.57 -5.40 -6.59
C VAL A 147 2.06 -6.20 -5.42
N LEU A 148 0.98 -6.95 -5.64
CA LEU A 148 0.30 -7.67 -4.58
C LEU A 148 1.11 -8.90 -4.15
N ALA A 149 1.21 -9.09 -2.84
CA ALA A 149 1.82 -10.27 -2.25
C ALA A 149 1.06 -11.54 -2.63
N ARG A 150 1.78 -12.67 -2.66
CA ARG A 150 1.17 -13.99 -2.80
C ARG A 150 0.74 -14.49 -1.43
N ALA A 151 -0.51 -14.95 -1.35
CA ALA A 151 -1.15 -15.33 -0.09
C ALA A 151 -0.44 -16.47 0.69
N GLN A 152 0.44 -17.25 0.05
CA GLN A 152 1.05 -18.45 0.65
C GLN A 152 2.56 -18.35 0.93
N GLU A 153 3.24 -17.28 0.52
CA GLU A 153 4.71 -17.23 0.53
C GLU A 153 5.29 -16.33 1.63
N GLY A 154 4.47 -15.78 2.54
CA GLY A 154 4.93 -14.80 3.54
C GLY A 154 5.51 -13.52 2.91
N GLU A 155 5.26 -13.31 1.62
CA GLU A 155 5.74 -12.14 0.89
C GLU A 155 4.99 -10.88 1.30
N HIS A 156 5.66 -9.73 1.18
CA HIS A 156 5.05 -8.43 1.39
C HIS A 156 4.59 -7.81 0.07
N HIS A 157 3.58 -6.94 0.13
CA HIS A 157 3.24 -6.04 -0.96
C HIS A 157 4.46 -5.18 -1.28
N ARG A 158 4.71 -4.93 -2.57
CA ARG A 158 5.84 -4.10 -3.02
C ARG A 158 5.31 -2.88 -3.74
N LEU A 159 5.68 -1.70 -3.23
CA LEU A 159 5.37 -0.44 -3.86
C LEU A 159 6.53 -0.02 -4.77
N HIS A 160 6.22 0.24 -6.03
CA HIS A 160 7.14 0.79 -7.02
C HIS A 160 6.63 2.17 -7.45
N TRP A 161 7.51 3.15 -7.47
CA TRP A 161 7.24 4.47 -8.02
C TRP A 161 7.83 4.52 -9.43
N LEU A 162 6.97 4.54 -10.44
CA LEU A 162 7.40 4.59 -11.84
C LEU A 162 7.67 6.04 -12.24
N TRP A 163 8.95 6.41 -12.24
CA TRP A 163 9.40 7.76 -12.58
C TRP A 163 9.48 8.01 -14.08
N ASP A 164 9.73 6.96 -14.85
CA ASP A 164 9.87 6.99 -16.31
C ASP A 164 8.81 6.07 -16.95
N PRO A 165 8.40 6.34 -18.20
CA PRO A 165 7.54 5.43 -18.93
C PRO A 165 8.27 4.08 -19.09
N PRO A 166 7.58 2.94 -18.88
CA PRO A 166 8.22 1.64 -19.08
C PRO A 166 8.62 1.49 -20.54
N ALA A 167 9.77 0.87 -20.77
CA ALA A 167 10.22 0.53 -22.12
C ALA A 167 9.20 -0.42 -22.77
N VAL A 168 8.47 0.07 -23.76
CA VAL A 168 7.59 -0.76 -24.58
C VAL A 168 8.38 -1.21 -25.79
N ASP A 169 8.61 -2.52 -25.91
CA ASP A 169 9.19 -3.08 -27.13
C ASP A 169 8.09 -3.14 -28.21
N ALA A 170 8.01 -2.10 -29.03
CA ALA A 170 7.01 -1.95 -30.08
C ALA A 170 7.11 -3.03 -31.18
N ALA A 171 8.21 -3.79 -31.24
CA ALA A 171 8.43 -4.84 -32.23
C ALA A 171 7.57 -6.10 -32.02
N ASN A 172 6.92 -6.26 -30.85
CA ASN A 172 6.22 -7.49 -30.45
C ASN A 172 4.74 -7.26 -30.06
N LEU A 173 4.08 -6.25 -30.63
CA LEU A 173 2.65 -6.05 -30.40
C LEU A 173 1.83 -7.14 -31.13
N PRO A 174 0.98 -7.92 -30.42
CA PRO A 174 0.04 -8.80 -31.10
C PRO A 174 -0.99 -7.97 -31.89
N PRO A 175 -1.47 -8.46 -33.04
CA PRO A 175 -2.55 -7.80 -33.78
C PRO A 175 -3.84 -7.75 -32.93
N GLU A 176 -4.66 -6.71 -33.19
CA GLU A 176 -5.91 -6.38 -32.47
C GLU A 176 -6.95 -7.51 -32.44
#